data_AF-A0A7J9QA61-F1
#
_entry.id   AF-A0A7J9QA61-F1
#
_cell.length_a   1.000
_cell.length_b   1.000
_cell.length_c   1.000
_cell.angle_alpha   90.00
_cell.angle_beta   90.00
_cell.angle_gamma   90.00
#
_symmetry.space_group_name_H-M   'P 1'
#
loop_
_entity.id
_entity.type
_entity.pdbx_description
1 polymer ?
#
loop_
_entity_poly.entity_id
_entity_poly.type
_entity_poly.pdbx_seq_one_letter_code
_entity_poly.pdbx_strand_id
1 'polypeptide(L)'
;MKRALGAIPLIAILMVGTGFSFAESYEIKIPSGASDENYPYFWSQKDTGVTTGIITVHPGDSITWSNADTAFHTITSVSPTGETYPGPNDEDGLFDSGFFT
;
A
#
# COMPACT_ATOMS: atom_id res chain seq x y z
N MET A 1 -19.22 -13.31 -51.63
CA MET A 1 -18.35 -13.08 -50.45
C MET A 1 -18.68 -11.70 -49.87
N LYS A 2 -19.58 -11.58 -48.88
CA LYS A 2 -20.09 -10.28 -48.39
C LYS A 2 -20.33 -10.24 -46.86
N ARG A 3 -19.56 -10.99 -46.08
CA ARG A 3 -19.73 -11.09 -44.62
C ARG A 3 -18.37 -11.15 -43.92
N ALA A 4 -17.50 -10.16 -44.14
CA ALA A 4 -16.23 -10.07 -43.41
C ALA A 4 -15.92 -8.65 -42.89
N LEU A 5 -16.67 -7.63 -43.33
CA LEU A 5 -16.36 -6.23 -43.00
C LEU A 5 -16.93 -5.74 -41.66
N GLY A 6 -17.84 -6.49 -41.01
CA GLY A 6 -18.51 -6.07 -39.78
C GLY A 6 -17.77 -6.39 -38.48
N ALA A 7 -16.73 -7.25 -38.52
CA ALA A 7 -16.02 -7.69 -37.32
C ALA A 7 -14.80 -6.81 -36.97
N ILE A 8 -14.33 -5.99 -37.92
CA ILE A 8 -13.12 -5.17 -37.77
C ILE A 8 -13.26 -4.08 -36.69
N PRO A 9 -14.37 -3.31 -36.57
CA PRO A 9 -14.50 -2.32 -35.50
C PRO A 9 -14.64 -2.95 -34.10
N LEU A 10 -15.23 -4.14 -34.00
CA LEU A 10 -15.41 -4.84 -32.73
C LEU A 10 -14.08 -5.37 -32.16
N ILE A 11 -13.20 -5.87 -33.04
CA ILE A 11 -11.84 -6.29 -32.66
C ILE A 11 -10.98 -5.07 -32.31
N ALA A 12 -11.16 -3.93 -32.99
CA ALA A 12 -10.44 -2.70 -32.66
C ALA A 12 -10.79 -2.16 -31.26
N ILE A 13 -12.06 -2.25 -30.83
CA ILE A 13 -12.50 -1.87 -29.48
C ILE A 13 -11.95 -2.83 -28.41
N LEU A 14 -11.80 -4.11 -28.73
CA LEU A 14 -11.24 -5.10 -27.81
C LEU A 14 -9.71 -4.98 -27.62
N MET A 15 -9.03 -4.38 -28.60
CA MET A 15 -7.56 -4.19 -28.61
C MET A 15 -7.11 -2.86 -28.00
N VAL A 16 -8.04 -1.95 -27.70
CA VAL A 16 -7.77 -0.82 -26.79
C VAL A 16 -7.76 -1.40 -25.39
N GLY A 17 -6.61 -1.96 -25.02
CA GLY A 17 -6.37 -2.52 -23.69
C GLY A 17 -6.92 -1.57 -22.63
N THR A 18 -7.76 -2.11 -21.75
CA THR A 18 -8.35 -1.41 -20.63
C THR A 18 -7.24 -0.91 -19.71
N GLY A 19 -6.71 0.28 -19.98
CA GLY A 19 -5.79 1.00 -19.09
C GLY A 19 -6.50 1.59 -17.87
N PHE A 20 -7.60 1.00 -17.44
CA PHE A 20 -8.28 1.37 -16.21
C PHE A 20 -7.50 0.76 -15.06
N SER A 21 -6.73 1.59 -14.35
CA SER A 21 -6.29 1.26 -13.01
C SER A 21 -7.48 1.48 -12.08
N PHE A 22 -7.86 0.43 -11.36
CA PHE A 22 -8.83 0.52 -10.28
C PHE A 22 -8.08 0.81 -8.98
N ALA A 23 -8.70 1.55 -8.08
CA ALA A 23 -8.19 1.72 -6.73
C ALA A 23 -7.98 0.35 -6.08
N GLU A 24 -6.76 0.09 -5.63
CA GLU A 24 -6.39 -1.11 -4.90
C GLU A 24 -6.54 -0.91 -3.39
N SER A 25 -6.58 -2.01 -2.64
CA SER A 25 -6.62 -1.99 -1.17
C SER A 25 -5.49 -2.83 -0.64
N TYR A 26 -4.62 -2.23 0.17
CA TYR A 26 -3.48 -2.89 0.79
C TYR A 26 -3.72 -3.03 2.29
N GLU A 27 -3.43 -4.20 2.85
CA GLU A 27 -3.41 -4.41 4.29
C GLU A 27 -1.96 -4.59 4.77
N ILE A 28 -1.55 -3.72 5.71
CA ILE A 28 -0.24 -3.74 6.33
C ILE A 28 -0.41 -4.21 7.78
N LYS A 29 0.30 -5.28 8.14
CA LYS A 29 0.26 -5.85 9.48
C LYS A 29 1.49 -5.41 10.26
N ILE A 30 1.28 -4.97 11.49
CA ILE A 30 2.33 -4.85 12.51
C ILE A 30 2.37 -6.21 13.23
N PRO A 31 3.41 -7.05 13.00
CA PRO A 31 3.45 -8.41 13.52
C PRO A 31 3.70 -8.46 15.03
N SER A 32 3.36 -9.60 15.64
CA SER A 32 3.76 -9.89 17.03
C SER A 32 5.28 -9.83 17.19
N GLY A 33 5.74 -9.01 18.14
CA GLY A 33 7.15 -8.77 18.40
C GLY A 33 7.72 -7.51 17.73
N ALA A 34 6.91 -6.75 16.97
CA ALA A 34 7.35 -5.51 16.33
C ALA A 34 7.78 -4.41 17.34
N SER A 35 7.46 -4.55 18.63
CA SER A 35 8.03 -3.68 19.68
C SER A 35 9.47 -4.01 20.06
N ASP A 36 10.02 -5.17 19.67
CA ASP A 36 11.42 -5.56 19.95
C ASP A 36 12.33 -5.06 18.83
N GLU A 37 13.31 -4.22 19.16
CA GLU A 37 14.29 -3.68 18.22
C GLU A 37 15.09 -4.74 17.46
N ASN A 38 15.19 -5.96 18.00
CA ASN A 38 15.91 -7.07 17.39
C ASN A 38 15.02 -7.94 16.48
N TYR A 39 13.74 -7.61 16.36
CA TYR A 39 12.81 -8.34 15.51
C TYR A 39 13.14 -8.13 14.02
N PRO A 40 13.06 -9.17 13.17
CA PRO A 40 13.57 -9.09 11.80
C PRO A 40 12.81 -8.12 10.87
N TYR A 41 11.57 -7.76 11.21
CA TYR A 41 10.76 -6.82 10.44
C TYR A 41 9.59 -6.24 11.25
N PHE A 42 9.35 -4.93 11.14
CA PHE A 42 8.34 -4.24 11.95
C PHE A 42 6.96 -4.17 11.31
N TRP A 43 6.82 -4.71 10.11
CA TRP A 43 5.58 -4.69 9.34
C TRP A 43 5.58 -5.78 8.24
N SER A 44 4.43 -6.08 7.65
CA SER A 44 4.33 -6.95 6.48
C SER A 44 3.10 -6.64 5.65
N GLN A 45 3.21 -6.65 4.32
CA GLN A 45 2.03 -6.60 3.46
C GLN A 45 1.33 -7.96 3.50
N LYS A 46 0.02 -7.98 3.78
CA LYS A 46 -0.75 -9.22 3.99
C LYS A 46 -0.71 -10.19 2.80
N ASP A 47 -0.83 -9.68 1.58
CA ASP A 47 -1.05 -10.53 0.41
C ASP A 47 0.25 -11.08 -0.17
N THR A 48 1.33 -10.29 -0.15
CA THR A 48 2.64 -10.71 -0.69
C THR A 48 3.62 -11.20 0.38
N GLY A 49 3.41 -10.82 1.65
CA GLY A 49 4.36 -11.06 2.73
C GLY A 49 5.61 -10.20 2.66
N VAL A 50 5.66 -9.15 1.82
CA VAL A 50 6.80 -8.23 1.72
C VAL A 50 7.00 -7.48 3.05
N THR A 51 8.24 -7.42 3.53
CA THR A 51 8.63 -6.86 4.83
C THR A 51 9.59 -5.67 4.73
N THR A 52 9.82 -5.12 3.54
CA THR A 52 10.96 -4.22 3.24
C THR A 52 10.87 -2.81 3.82
N GLY A 53 9.69 -2.31 4.16
CA GLY A 53 9.50 -0.90 4.56
C GLY A 53 8.88 -0.05 3.44
N ILE A 54 8.70 -0.63 2.26
CA ILE A 54 8.25 0.08 1.06
C ILE A 54 7.00 -0.59 0.46
N ILE A 55 5.98 0.22 0.21
CA ILE A 55 4.83 -0.09 -0.65
C ILE A 55 4.69 1.00 -1.70
N THR A 56 4.36 0.62 -2.93
CA THR A 56 4.01 1.56 -3.99
C THR A 56 2.50 1.63 -4.10
N VAL A 57 1.95 2.83 -3.98
CA VAL A 57 0.50 3.08 -4.08
C VAL A 57 0.23 4.16 -5.13
N HIS A 58 -0.96 4.14 -5.69
CA HIS A 58 -1.44 5.09 -6.68
C HIS A 58 -2.56 5.96 -6.12
N PRO A 59 -2.82 7.14 -6.70
CA PRO A 59 -3.95 7.97 -6.30
C PRO A 59 -5.27 7.19 -6.35
N GLY A 60 -5.99 7.17 -5.23
CA GLY A 60 -7.26 6.46 -5.08
C GLY A 60 -7.14 5.13 -4.32
N ASP A 61 -5.93 4.57 -4.19
CA ASP A 61 -5.71 3.37 -3.39
C ASP A 61 -5.99 3.62 -1.90
N SER A 62 -6.26 2.54 -1.18
CA SER A 62 -6.41 2.56 0.27
C SER A 62 -5.37 1.68 0.96
N ILE A 63 -4.89 2.14 2.11
CA ILE A 63 -4.03 1.36 3.00
C ILE A 63 -4.78 1.18 4.32
N THR A 64 -4.88 -0.06 4.77
CA THR A 64 -5.39 -0.42 6.10
C THR A 64 -4.24 -0.97 6.92
N TRP A 65 -3.99 -0.38 8.07
CA TRP A 65 -3.05 -0.91 9.05
C TRP A 65 -3.79 -1.76 10.08
N SER A 66 -3.16 -2.87 10.48
CA SER A 66 -3.67 -3.74 11.53
C SER A 66 -2.58 -4.04 12.54
N ASN A 67 -2.91 -3.92 13.82
CA ASN A 67 -1.98 -4.24 14.89
C ASN A 67 -2.20 -5.71 15.30
N ALA A 68 -1.27 -6.58 14.90
CA ALA A 68 -1.24 -7.98 15.35
C ALA A 68 -0.25 -8.19 16.50
N ASP A 69 0.36 -7.11 17.00
CA ASP A 69 1.22 -7.14 18.16
C ASP A 69 0.40 -7.00 19.46
N THR A 70 1.01 -7.41 20.57
CA THR A 70 0.46 -7.21 21.92
C THR A 70 0.78 -5.83 22.49
N ALA A 71 1.80 -5.17 21.93
CA ALA A 71 2.13 -3.79 22.25
C ALA A 71 1.22 -2.82 21.48
N PHE A 72 1.04 -1.63 22.06
CA PHE A 72 0.34 -0.54 21.38
C PHE A 72 1.26 0.10 20.35
N HIS A 73 0.70 0.34 19.16
CA HIS A 73 1.37 1.01 18.05
C HIS A 73 0.51 2.14 17.50
N THR A 74 1.14 3.08 16.82
CA THR A 74 0.49 4.19 16.10
C THR A 74 1.02 4.23 14.67
N ILE A 75 0.26 4.83 13.76
CA ILE A 75 0.67 5.15 12.40
C ILE A 75 0.66 6.67 12.26
N THR A 76 1.83 7.25 12.05
CA THR A 76 2.01 8.70 11.98
C THR A 76 2.69 9.04 10.66
N SER A 77 2.17 10.04 9.96
CA SER A 77 2.82 10.56 8.76
C SER A 77 4.01 11.44 9.12
N VAL A 78 5.04 11.33 8.30
CA VAL A 78 6.31 12.03 8.47
C VAL A 78 6.72 12.65 7.15
N SER A 79 7.36 13.80 7.21
CA SER A 79 8.05 14.37 6.05
C SER A 79 9.32 13.59 5.79
N PRO A 80 9.57 13.08 4.56
CA PRO A 80 10.83 12.43 4.25
C PRO A 80 11.96 13.46 4.32
N THR A 81 12.71 13.47 5.42
CA THR A 81 13.86 14.36 5.62
C THR A 81 15.12 13.77 4.99
N GLY A 82 15.19 13.83 3.66
CA GLY A 82 16.42 13.52 2.92
C GLY A 82 16.89 12.05 3.05
N GLU A 83 18.18 11.83 3.32
CA GLU A 83 18.83 10.51 3.32
C GLU A 83 18.68 9.71 4.63
N THR A 84 18.03 10.27 5.66
CA THR A 84 17.82 9.59 6.95
C THR A 84 16.45 8.94 7.05
N TYR A 85 16.36 7.81 7.75
CA TYR A 85 15.06 7.26 8.15
C TYR A 85 14.34 8.27 9.05
N PRO A 86 13.10 8.66 8.73
CA PRO A 86 12.35 9.63 9.51
C PRO A 86 12.09 9.08 10.92
N GLY A 87 12.23 9.96 11.91
CA GLY A 87 11.97 9.69 13.32
C GLY A 87 10.87 10.60 13.88
N PRO A 88 10.67 10.58 15.21
CA PRO A 88 9.58 11.32 15.86
C PRO A 88 9.61 12.85 15.66
N ASN A 89 10.76 13.42 15.30
CA ASN A 89 10.87 14.86 15.03
C ASN A 89 10.48 15.23 13.58
N ASP A 90 10.24 14.24 12.73
CA ASP A 90 9.89 14.40 11.32
C ASP A 90 8.38 14.30 11.07
N GLU A 91 7.57 14.16 12.13
CA GLU A 91 6.10 14.17 12.06
C GLU A 91 5.59 15.43 11.36
N ASP A 92 4.75 15.26 10.34
CA ASP A 92 4.29 16.36 9.49
C ASP A 92 2.88 16.87 9.84
N GLY A 93 2.20 16.18 10.76
CA GLY A 93 0.85 16.51 11.21
C GLY A 93 -0.28 16.21 10.21
N LEU A 94 0.01 15.53 9.09
CA LEU A 94 -0.99 15.19 8.08
C LEU A 94 -1.92 14.06 8.53
N PHE A 95 -1.38 13.07 9.23
CA PHE A 95 -2.07 11.88 9.71
C PHE A 95 -1.43 11.35 11.00
N ASP A 96 -2.27 11.06 11.98
CA ASP A 96 -1.92 10.31 13.19
C ASP A 96 -3.12 9.45 13.55
N SER A 97 -2.92 8.13 13.61
CA SER A 97 -3.99 7.20 13.96
C SER A 97 -4.41 7.28 15.44
N GLY A 98 -3.56 7.81 16.31
CA GLY A 98 -3.58 7.50 17.73
C GLY A 98 -3.45 5.99 17.97
N PHE A 99 -3.76 5.54 19.19
CA PHE A 99 -3.80 4.11 19.47
C PHE A 99 -4.97 3.43 18.74
N PHE A 100 -4.65 2.38 17.99
CA PHE A 100 -5.61 1.55 17.29
C PHE A 100 -5.44 0.08 17.71
N THR A 101 -6.55 -0.65 17.66
CA THR A 101 -6.62 -2.10 17.94
C THR A 101 -7.04 -2.84 16.71
#